data_AF-A0A958S715-F1
#
_entry.id   AF-A0A958S715-F1
#
_cell.length_a   1.000
_cell.length_b   1.000
_cell.length_c   1.000
_cell.angle_alpha   90.00
_cell.angle_beta   90.00
_cell.angle_gamma   90.00
#
_symmetry.space_group_name_H-M   'P 1'
#
loop_
_entity.id
_entity.type
_entity.pdbx_description
1 polymer ?
#
loop_
_entity_poly.entity_id
_entity_poly.type
_entity_poly.pdbx_seq_one_letter_code
_entity_poly.pdbx_strand_id
1 'polypeptide(L)'
;MKIRKWISPLCVFLLAVSATYAHATIQLIGVTGASNSDITASTPVIYGGTSGSDCSGSAASTSDTCDSCASLTSFSACNKTRIYDSLILRISYKSDTMGGTTFITTSDGTTITATQTSTGNKGETVYVDVDWSTLCNALNSTSSCDNIDFAKIIKVGIDDGDSSTTNDELQISIKVHTPDYGAAGTFNEIGDCDTTTVTGGICSITVHPGDEKLGITELEQSSGFPTSGNIKIRALRFFIGSDETNPTTGFVTSPNDGLEPQDIEISTDENNNPETTKRYLKNLSNDIRHYVRVATVDDANNVSRFTSNASIDYYCGTNASTDTTAISDGCIFSAIPVEVVGLLSEDLNCFITSVAYGSGLDARVDVFREFRSKILRKNPLGRWFVSYYYKKGPLAAAWMMQHPWTKPVVRAALWPALGFAWLANQIGFFYTLAVSIFIAVILSVFLLTSIRRLRANQ
;
A
#
# COMPACT_ATOMS: atom_id res chain seq x y z
N MET A 1 -31.71 76.46 29.80
CA MET A 1 -30.37 75.92 29.49
C MET A 1 -30.48 74.40 29.44
N LYS A 2 -30.26 73.82 28.24
CA LYS A 2 -29.63 72.51 27.95
C LYS A 2 -29.98 71.28 28.84
N ILE A 3 -30.26 70.06 28.38
CA ILE A 3 -30.29 69.39 27.06
C ILE A 3 -30.51 67.88 27.37
N ARG A 4 -31.27 67.17 26.51
CA ARG A 4 -31.22 65.71 26.17
C ARG A 4 -31.52 64.65 27.25
N LYS A 5 -32.21 63.53 26.98
CA LYS A 5 -32.78 63.01 25.72
C LYS A 5 -33.89 61.99 26.05
N TRP A 6 -34.99 62.14 25.32
CA TRP A 6 -36.22 61.35 25.29
C TRP A 6 -36.08 60.02 24.51
N ILE A 7 -36.77 58.98 25.02
CA ILE A 7 -37.80 58.13 24.36
C ILE A 7 -37.39 57.46 23.02
N SER A 8 -37.12 56.13 22.98
CA SER A 8 -38.04 54.98 22.66
C SER A 8 -38.34 54.84 21.16
N PRO A 9 -38.97 53.75 20.63
CA PRO A 9 -38.87 52.30 20.81
C PRO A 9 -38.54 51.61 19.45
N LEU A 10 -38.92 50.35 19.25
CA LEU A 10 -38.86 49.53 18.02
C LEU A 10 -37.55 48.75 17.77
N CYS A 11 -37.56 47.49 18.20
CA CYS A 11 -37.06 46.41 17.35
C CYS A 11 -38.20 45.42 17.16
N VAL A 12 -38.87 45.57 16.03
CA VAL A 12 -39.80 44.61 15.44
C VAL A 12 -39.00 43.33 15.17
N PHE A 13 -39.32 42.26 15.89
CA PHE A 13 -38.86 40.92 15.58
C PHE A 13 -39.58 40.47 14.30
N LEU A 14 -38.99 40.80 13.15
CA LEU A 14 -39.44 40.30 11.86
C LEU A 14 -39.03 38.82 11.79
N LEU A 15 -40.02 37.94 11.93
CA LEU A 15 -39.94 36.55 11.49
C LEU A 15 -39.68 36.55 9.98
N ALA A 16 -38.41 36.58 9.58
CA ALA A 16 -38.01 36.14 8.26
C ALA A 16 -38.12 34.61 8.26
N VAL A 17 -39.33 34.11 7.98
CA VAL A 17 -39.47 32.82 7.32
C VAL A 17 -38.86 33.04 5.94
N SER A 18 -37.54 32.86 5.83
CA SER A 18 -36.95 32.51 4.55
C SER A 18 -37.63 31.21 4.17
N ALA A 19 -38.63 31.30 3.29
CA ALA A 19 -38.99 30.17 2.46
C ALA A 19 -37.69 29.77 1.76
N THR A 20 -36.97 28.81 2.33
CA THR A 20 -36.05 28.00 1.56
C THR A 20 -36.95 27.36 0.53
N TYR A 21 -36.96 27.94 -0.68
CA TYR A 21 -37.38 27.21 -1.86
C TYR A 21 -36.53 25.94 -1.82
N ALA A 22 -37.17 24.84 -1.42
CA ALA A 22 -36.58 23.53 -1.53
C ALA A 22 -36.45 23.31 -3.03
N HIS A 23 -35.31 23.71 -3.60
CA HIS A 23 -34.89 23.19 -4.88
C HIS A 23 -34.88 21.69 -4.70
N ALA A 24 -35.82 21.05 -5.38
CA ALA A 24 -35.83 19.65 -5.64
C ALA A 24 -34.41 19.07 -5.72
N THR A 25 -34.10 18.17 -4.79
CA THR A 25 -32.79 17.57 -4.73
C THR A 25 -32.86 16.28 -5.52
N ILE A 26 -32.47 16.32 -6.80
CA ILE A 26 -32.22 15.07 -7.54
C ILE A 26 -31.13 14.31 -6.81
N GLN A 27 -31.41 13.06 -6.48
CA GLN A 27 -30.47 12.17 -5.84
C GLN A 27 -29.92 11.19 -6.87
N LEU A 28 -28.61 11.21 -7.09
CA LEU A 28 -27.92 10.21 -7.89
C LEU A 28 -27.92 8.87 -7.15
N ILE A 29 -28.37 7.80 -7.81
CA ILE A 29 -28.54 6.46 -7.22
C ILE A 29 -27.39 5.54 -7.66
N GLY A 30 -26.96 5.62 -8.91
CA GLY A 30 -25.89 4.77 -9.42
C GLY A 30 -25.42 5.14 -10.82
N VAL A 31 -24.21 4.72 -11.15
CA VAL A 31 -23.59 4.91 -12.46
C VAL A 31 -23.01 3.56 -12.90
N THR A 32 -23.30 3.14 -14.13
CA THR A 32 -22.69 1.95 -14.75
C THR A 32 -22.13 2.30 -16.14
N GLY A 33 -21.15 1.53 -16.60
CA GLY A 33 -20.46 1.83 -17.87
C GLY A 33 -19.49 3.00 -17.79
N ALA A 34 -18.99 3.34 -16.59
CA ALA A 34 -17.90 4.28 -16.38
C ALA A 34 -16.67 3.56 -15.83
N SER A 35 -15.47 4.14 -15.99
CA SER A 35 -14.27 3.57 -15.38
C SER A 35 -14.26 3.74 -13.87
N ASN A 36 -14.76 4.88 -13.38
CA ASN A 36 -14.96 5.13 -11.95
C ASN A 36 -16.02 6.22 -11.78
N SER A 37 -16.54 6.39 -10.56
CA SER A 37 -17.45 7.48 -10.23
C SER A 37 -17.42 7.82 -8.74
N ASP A 38 -17.46 9.11 -8.42
CA ASP A 38 -17.75 9.60 -7.07
C ASP A 38 -19.13 10.27 -7.09
N ILE A 39 -20.13 9.54 -6.60
CA ILE A 39 -21.52 10.01 -6.53
C ILE A 39 -21.84 10.71 -5.20
N THR A 40 -20.89 10.76 -4.27
CA THR A 40 -21.06 11.31 -2.92
C THR A 40 -20.56 12.74 -2.77
N ALA A 41 -19.72 13.18 -3.70
CA ALA A 41 -19.26 14.56 -3.78
C ALA A 41 -20.41 15.57 -3.94
N SER A 42 -20.17 16.82 -3.51
CA SER A 42 -21.12 17.94 -3.69
C SER A 42 -21.50 18.16 -5.16
N THR A 43 -20.60 17.81 -6.07
CA THR A 43 -20.85 17.70 -7.50
C THR A 43 -20.35 16.32 -7.91
N PRO A 44 -21.26 15.37 -8.20
CA PRO A 44 -20.87 14.03 -8.61
C PRO A 44 -19.91 14.06 -9.80
N VAL A 45 -18.94 13.15 -9.79
CA VAL A 45 -17.94 13.03 -10.86
C VAL A 45 -18.02 11.64 -11.47
N ILE A 46 -18.07 11.58 -12.80
CA ILE A 46 -18.00 10.34 -13.58
C ILE A 46 -16.71 10.37 -14.40
N TYR A 47 -15.94 9.30 -14.31
CA TYR A 47 -14.64 9.19 -14.93
C TYR A 47 -14.65 8.19 -16.09
N GLY A 48 -14.08 8.60 -17.22
CA GLY A 48 -13.86 7.78 -18.41
C GLY A 48 -12.36 7.62 -18.70
N GLY A 49 -11.81 6.45 -18.41
CA GLY A 49 -10.41 6.12 -18.68
C GLY A 49 -10.27 5.25 -19.93
N THR A 50 -9.38 5.64 -20.84
CA THR A 50 -9.17 4.99 -22.15
C THR A 50 -7.79 4.38 -22.33
N SER A 51 -7.04 4.20 -21.24
CA SER A 51 -5.69 3.63 -21.30
C SER A 51 -5.66 2.21 -21.85
N GLY A 52 -4.63 1.93 -22.65
CA GLY A 52 -4.41 0.63 -23.28
C GLY A 52 -5.15 0.47 -24.61
N SER A 53 -4.98 -0.69 -25.24
CA SER A 53 -5.66 -1.02 -26.50
C SER A 53 -7.17 -1.08 -26.33
N ASP A 54 -7.89 -0.66 -27.36
CA ASP A 54 -9.34 -0.87 -27.43
C ASP A 54 -9.65 -2.37 -27.31
N CYS A 55 -10.54 -2.69 -26.37
CA CYS A 55 -11.01 -4.03 -26.06
C CYS A 55 -12.52 -4.19 -26.32
N SER A 56 -13.10 -3.32 -27.15
CA SER A 56 -14.51 -3.35 -27.58
C SER A 56 -14.98 -4.72 -28.11
N GLY A 57 -14.11 -5.51 -28.75
CA GLY A 57 -14.41 -6.86 -29.22
C GLY A 57 -14.48 -7.95 -28.13
N SER A 58 -14.04 -7.64 -26.90
CA SER A 58 -13.94 -8.58 -25.77
C SER A 58 -15.01 -8.35 -24.69
N ALA A 59 -15.79 -7.27 -24.77
CA ALA A 59 -16.85 -6.97 -23.81
C ALA A 59 -18.08 -7.85 -24.06
N ALA A 60 -18.57 -8.54 -23.02
CA ALA A 60 -19.71 -9.46 -23.12
C ALA A 60 -21.06 -8.75 -23.39
N SER A 61 -21.14 -7.44 -23.16
CA SER A 61 -22.28 -6.57 -23.45
C SER A 61 -21.81 -5.13 -23.73
N THR A 62 -22.64 -4.32 -24.41
CA THR A 62 -22.36 -2.88 -24.66
C THR A 62 -22.46 -2.00 -23.41
N SER A 63 -22.76 -2.57 -22.25
CA SER A 63 -22.85 -1.86 -20.95
C SER A 63 -21.70 -2.18 -20.01
N ASP A 64 -20.86 -3.16 -20.35
CA ASP A 64 -19.71 -3.56 -19.54
C ASP A 64 -18.44 -2.87 -20.07
N THR A 65 -17.68 -2.30 -19.15
CA THR A 65 -16.32 -1.82 -19.44
C THR A 65 -15.42 -3.00 -19.81
N CYS A 66 -14.28 -2.71 -20.45
CA CYS A 66 -13.34 -3.75 -20.85
C CYS A 66 -12.01 -3.65 -20.09
N ASP A 67 -11.36 -4.79 -19.88
CA ASP A 67 -10.07 -4.87 -19.20
C ASP A 67 -8.93 -4.87 -20.22
N SER A 68 -8.30 -3.72 -20.42
CA SER A 68 -7.14 -3.60 -21.31
C SER A 68 -5.82 -4.04 -20.66
N CYS A 69 -5.82 -4.40 -19.37
CA CYS A 69 -4.67 -4.95 -18.66
C CYS A 69 -4.55 -6.47 -18.80
N ALA A 70 -5.66 -7.17 -19.05
CA ALA A 70 -5.76 -8.63 -18.94
C ALA A 70 -4.77 -9.43 -19.82
N SER A 71 -4.46 -8.94 -21.03
CA SER A 71 -3.60 -9.65 -21.99
C SER A 71 -2.18 -9.06 -22.10
N LEU A 72 -1.78 -8.18 -21.18
CA LEU A 72 -0.48 -7.53 -21.25
C LEU A 72 0.65 -8.49 -20.91
N THR A 73 1.62 -8.59 -21.83
CA THR A 73 2.87 -9.34 -21.68
C THR A 73 4.08 -8.45 -21.38
N SER A 74 3.86 -7.13 -21.30
CA SER A 74 4.85 -6.12 -20.94
C SER A 74 4.14 -4.96 -20.24
N PHE A 75 4.85 -4.15 -19.45
CA PHE A 75 4.22 -2.96 -18.85
C PHE A 75 3.85 -1.93 -19.92
N SER A 76 2.56 -1.64 -20.02
CA SER A 76 2.04 -0.53 -20.82
C SER A 76 0.86 0.07 -20.09
N ALA A 77 0.52 1.32 -20.40
CA ALA A 77 -0.64 1.95 -19.80
C ALA A 77 -1.91 1.11 -20.08
N CYS A 78 -2.74 0.92 -19.07
CA CYS A 78 -3.93 0.07 -19.17
C CYS A 78 -5.01 0.48 -18.16
N ASN A 79 -6.22 -0.05 -18.32
CA ASN A 79 -7.35 0.21 -17.43
C ASN A 79 -8.22 -1.05 -17.35
N LYS A 80 -8.47 -1.54 -16.13
CA LYS A 80 -9.31 -2.74 -15.91
C LYS A 80 -10.79 -2.49 -16.21
N THR A 81 -11.19 -1.22 -16.23
CA THR A 81 -12.55 -0.72 -16.45
C THR A 81 -12.54 0.31 -17.58
N ARG A 82 -11.79 0.04 -18.65
CA ARG A 82 -11.64 0.95 -19.78
C ARG A 82 -12.99 1.23 -20.44
N ILE A 83 -13.26 2.49 -20.77
CA ILE A 83 -14.39 2.87 -21.63
C ILE A 83 -14.04 2.71 -23.12
N TYR A 84 -15.05 2.65 -23.98
CA TYR A 84 -14.89 2.63 -25.45
C TYR A 84 -16.10 3.30 -26.11
N ASP A 85 -16.00 3.65 -27.39
CA ASP A 85 -16.93 4.56 -28.06
C ASP A 85 -18.41 4.11 -28.06
N SER A 86 -18.66 2.80 -28.17
CA SER A 86 -19.99 2.19 -28.15
C SER A 86 -20.46 1.74 -26.76
N LEU A 87 -19.67 1.99 -25.71
CA LEU A 87 -20.06 1.67 -24.34
C LEU A 87 -21.17 2.61 -23.89
N ILE A 88 -22.22 2.04 -23.30
CA ILE A 88 -23.35 2.77 -22.74
C ILE A 88 -23.01 3.21 -21.32
N LEU A 89 -22.98 4.52 -21.10
CA LEU A 89 -23.00 5.12 -19.78
C LEU A 89 -24.46 5.23 -19.30
N ARG A 90 -24.80 4.52 -18.22
CA ARG A 90 -26.11 4.63 -17.58
C ARG A 90 -26.00 5.42 -16.30
N ILE A 91 -26.77 6.49 -16.20
CA ILE A 91 -26.86 7.36 -15.01
C ILE A 91 -28.25 7.17 -14.41
N SER A 92 -28.32 6.59 -13.22
CA SER A 92 -29.57 6.33 -12.50
C SER A 92 -29.75 7.33 -11.36
N TYR A 93 -30.90 7.98 -11.28
CA TYR A 93 -31.23 9.00 -10.29
C TYR A 93 -32.72 8.99 -9.97
N LYS A 94 -33.13 9.74 -8.94
CA LYS A 94 -34.54 9.96 -8.61
C LYS A 94 -34.79 11.41 -8.23
N SER A 95 -36.01 11.88 -8.46
CA SER A 95 -36.50 13.16 -7.93
C SER A 95 -37.53 12.90 -6.84
N ASP A 96 -37.36 13.54 -5.69
CA ASP A 96 -38.33 13.49 -4.58
C ASP A 96 -39.42 14.56 -4.71
N THR A 97 -39.48 15.28 -5.83
CA THR A 97 -40.34 16.45 -6.06
C THR A 97 -41.26 16.25 -7.26
N MET A 98 -40.76 15.68 -8.35
CA MET A 98 -41.52 15.48 -9.59
C MET A 98 -41.29 14.09 -10.22
N GLY A 99 -42.22 13.69 -11.09
CA GLY A 99 -42.07 12.55 -12.00
C GLY A 99 -42.17 13.05 -13.44
N GLY A 100 -41.67 12.26 -14.39
CA GLY A 100 -41.55 12.71 -15.78
C GLY A 100 -40.53 11.90 -16.56
N THR A 101 -40.13 12.42 -17.71
CA THR A 101 -39.15 11.80 -18.61
C THR A 101 -37.75 12.35 -18.33
N THR A 102 -36.76 11.45 -18.26
CA THR A 102 -35.37 11.83 -18.05
C THR A 102 -34.78 12.56 -19.26
N PHE A 103 -33.93 13.56 -19.01
CA PHE A 103 -33.15 14.23 -20.03
C PHE A 103 -31.69 14.41 -19.62
N ILE A 104 -30.86 14.72 -20.61
CA ILE A 104 -29.44 15.04 -20.44
C ILE A 104 -29.07 16.22 -21.36
N THR A 105 -28.37 17.20 -20.81
CA THR A 105 -27.93 18.41 -21.51
C THR A 105 -26.49 18.77 -21.16
N THR A 106 -25.86 19.57 -22.01
CA THR A 106 -24.59 20.25 -21.68
C THR A 106 -24.83 21.36 -20.66
N SER A 107 -23.76 21.91 -20.08
CA SER A 107 -23.84 23.08 -19.18
C SER A 107 -24.64 24.25 -19.75
N ASP A 108 -24.60 24.40 -21.07
CA ASP A 108 -25.19 25.52 -21.81
C ASP A 108 -26.66 25.24 -22.20
N GLY A 109 -27.19 24.08 -21.80
CA GLY A 109 -28.58 23.67 -22.06
C GLY A 109 -28.81 23.01 -23.42
N THR A 110 -27.75 22.64 -24.15
CA THR A 110 -27.90 21.90 -25.41
C THR A 110 -28.21 20.43 -25.09
N THR A 111 -29.28 19.89 -25.67
CA THR A 111 -29.68 18.49 -25.48
C THR A 111 -28.64 17.53 -26.03
N ILE A 112 -28.28 16.52 -25.24
CA ILE A 112 -27.45 15.39 -25.67
C ILE A 112 -28.38 14.25 -26.06
N THR A 113 -28.16 13.65 -27.23
CA THR A 113 -28.99 12.53 -27.72
C THR A 113 -28.73 11.30 -26.86
N ALA A 114 -29.68 10.97 -25.98
CA ALA A 114 -29.64 9.74 -25.20
C ALA A 114 -29.97 8.52 -26.08
N THR A 115 -29.28 7.40 -25.85
CA THR A 115 -29.57 6.10 -26.46
C THR A 115 -30.89 5.54 -25.92
N GLN A 116 -31.14 5.73 -24.62
CA GLN A 116 -32.41 5.38 -23.97
C GLN A 116 -32.71 6.37 -22.84
N THR A 117 -33.97 6.79 -22.76
CA THR A 117 -34.52 7.55 -21.63
C THR A 117 -35.57 6.71 -20.91
N SER A 118 -35.85 7.04 -19.66
CA SER A 118 -36.92 6.42 -18.89
C SER A 118 -37.91 7.47 -18.40
N THR A 119 -39.12 7.01 -18.09
CA THR A 119 -40.17 7.82 -17.50
C THR A 119 -40.57 7.16 -16.20
N GLY A 120 -40.65 7.93 -15.12
CA GLY A 120 -40.99 7.42 -13.79
C GLY A 120 -41.81 8.40 -12.98
N ASN A 121 -42.49 7.88 -11.96
CA ASN A 121 -43.23 8.70 -11.01
C ASN A 121 -42.29 9.34 -9.99
N LYS A 122 -42.82 10.31 -9.23
CA LYS A 122 -42.13 10.93 -8.11
C LYS A 122 -41.57 9.87 -7.15
N GLY A 123 -40.28 9.97 -6.84
CA GLY A 123 -39.57 9.08 -5.92
C GLY A 123 -39.12 7.74 -6.53
N GLU A 124 -39.52 7.42 -7.77
CA GLU A 124 -39.02 6.22 -8.47
C GLU A 124 -37.62 6.47 -9.04
N THR A 125 -36.81 5.40 -9.09
CA THR A 125 -35.51 5.45 -9.76
C THR A 125 -35.71 5.42 -11.26
N VAL A 126 -35.21 6.46 -11.91
CA VAL A 126 -35.16 6.62 -13.36
C VAL A 126 -33.70 6.61 -13.82
N TYR A 127 -33.48 6.43 -15.11
CA TYR A 127 -32.17 6.40 -15.73
C TYR A 127 -32.14 7.06 -17.11
N VAL A 128 -30.93 7.48 -17.50
CA VAL A 128 -30.59 7.88 -18.87
C VAL A 128 -29.37 7.10 -19.33
N ASP A 129 -29.43 6.59 -20.56
CA ASP A 129 -28.35 5.87 -21.23
C ASP A 129 -27.80 6.73 -22.36
N VAL A 130 -26.49 6.88 -22.42
CA VAL A 130 -25.79 7.61 -23.48
C VAL A 130 -24.53 6.88 -23.88
N ASP A 131 -24.27 6.76 -25.17
CA ASP A 131 -23.02 6.20 -25.67
C ASP A 131 -21.86 7.17 -25.40
N TRP A 132 -20.71 6.66 -24.99
CA TRP A 132 -19.54 7.49 -24.74
C TRP A 132 -19.14 8.34 -25.96
N SER A 133 -19.16 7.79 -27.18
CA SER A 133 -18.90 8.56 -28.41
C SER A 133 -19.84 9.76 -28.59
N THR A 134 -21.13 9.61 -28.29
CA THR A 134 -22.11 10.69 -28.36
C THR A 134 -21.82 11.76 -27.29
N LEU A 135 -21.45 11.32 -26.08
CA LEU A 135 -21.09 12.21 -24.98
C LEU A 135 -19.81 13.00 -25.29
N CYS A 136 -18.76 12.35 -25.79
CA CYS A 136 -17.50 12.98 -26.18
C CYS A 136 -17.69 13.95 -27.35
N ASN A 137 -18.55 13.62 -28.31
CA ASN A 137 -18.89 14.53 -29.40
C ASN A 137 -19.61 15.78 -28.88
N ALA A 138 -20.57 15.61 -27.97
CA ALA A 138 -21.30 16.74 -27.38
C ALA A 138 -20.41 17.65 -26.50
N LEU A 139 -19.41 17.08 -25.80
CA LEU A 139 -18.60 17.81 -24.81
C LEU A 139 -17.27 18.33 -25.34
N ASN A 140 -16.72 17.69 -26.38
CA ASN A 140 -15.39 17.97 -26.90
C ASN A 140 -15.31 18.00 -28.43
N SER A 141 -16.44 17.88 -29.14
CA SER A 141 -16.53 17.87 -30.61
C SER A 141 -15.69 16.78 -31.29
N THR A 142 -15.48 15.65 -30.60
CA THR A 142 -14.76 14.48 -31.12
C THR A 142 -15.69 13.28 -31.26
N SER A 143 -15.59 12.53 -32.36
CA SER A 143 -16.40 11.32 -32.56
C SER A 143 -15.98 10.12 -31.71
N SER A 144 -14.84 10.23 -31.00
CA SER A 144 -14.25 9.19 -30.16
C SER A 144 -13.84 9.77 -28.82
N CYS A 145 -13.85 8.93 -27.78
CA CYS A 145 -13.33 9.23 -26.46
C CYS A 145 -11.85 8.84 -26.27
N ASP A 146 -11.22 8.24 -27.27
CA ASP A 146 -9.81 7.85 -27.20
C ASP A 146 -8.87 9.03 -27.43
N ASN A 147 -7.74 9.05 -26.72
CA ASN A 147 -6.68 10.06 -26.83
C ASN A 147 -7.15 11.50 -26.63
N ILE A 148 -8.14 11.69 -25.75
CA ILE A 148 -8.60 13.01 -25.33
C ILE A 148 -8.50 13.15 -23.81
N ASP A 149 -8.36 14.39 -23.39
CA ASP A 149 -8.36 14.81 -21.99
C ASP A 149 -9.27 16.04 -21.88
N PHE A 150 -10.36 15.91 -21.11
CA PHE A 150 -11.24 17.05 -20.82
C PHE A 150 -12.01 16.85 -19.51
N ALA A 151 -12.34 17.97 -18.87
CA ALA A 151 -13.29 18.02 -17.76
C ALA A 151 -14.42 18.99 -18.12
N LYS A 152 -15.66 18.50 -18.17
CA LYS A 152 -16.86 19.29 -18.52
C LYS A 152 -18.02 18.95 -17.58
N ILE A 153 -19.01 19.82 -17.53
CA ILE A 153 -20.22 19.63 -16.72
C ILE A 153 -21.38 19.31 -17.65
N ILE A 154 -22.12 18.26 -17.32
CA ILE A 154 -23.44 17.96 -17.89
C ILE A 154 -24.51 18.22 -16.84
N LYS A 155 -25.75 18.31 -17.30
CA LYS A 155 -26.92 18.30 -16.44
C LYS A 155 -27.79 17.11 -16.79
N VAL A 156 -28.27 16.42 -15.76
CA VAL A 156 -29.29 15.37 -15.89
C VAL A 156 -30.51 15.80 -15.10
N GLY A 157 -31.70 15.47 -15.59
CA GLY A 157 -32.93 15.97 -14.99
C GLY A 157 -34.17 15.20 -15.39
N ILE A 158 -35.29 15.59 -14.78
CA ILE A 158 -36.62 15.05 -15.11
C ILE A 158 -37.49 16.19 -15.62
N ASP A 159 -38.10 15.98 -16.78
CA ASP A 159 -39.04 16.91 -17.42
C ASP A 159 -40.46 16.31 -17.32
N ASP A 160 -41.39 17.04 -16.70
CA ASP A 160 -42.80 16.64 -16.55
C ASP A 160 -43.64 16.93 -17.81
N GLY A 161 -43.02 17.53 -18.84
CA GLY A 161 -43.67 17.94 -20.08
C GLY A 161 -44.43 19.26 -19.96
N ASP A 162 -44.37 19.94 -18.82
CA ASP A 162 -45.00 21.23 -18.57
C ASP A 162 -43.95 22.34 -18.58
N SER A 163 -43.90 23.08 -19.69
CA SER A 163 -43.01 24.26 -19.85
C SER A 163 -43.16 25.37 -18.80
N SER A 164 -44.14 25.28 -17.89
CA SER A 164 -44.36 26.22 -16.80
C SER A 164 -43.68 25.85 -15.48
N THR A 165 -43.21 24.61 -15.31
CA THR A 165 -42.45 24.18 -14.13
C THR A 165 -40.95 24.28 -14.40
N THR A 166 -40.16 24.61 -13.39
CA THR A 166 -38.70 24.54 -13.49
C THR A 166 -38.28 23.09 -13.40
N ASN A 167 -37.62 22.57 -14.44
CA ASN A 167 -37.05 21.22 -14.44
C ASN A 167 -36.13 21.02 -13.23
N ASP A 168 -36.24 19.84 -12.61
CA ASP A 168 -35.27 19.40 -11.62
C ASP A 168 -33.99 18.97 -12.35
N GLU A 169 -32.86 19.56 -12.01
CA GLU A 169 -31.57 19.31 -12.65
C GLU A 169 -30.45 19.04 -11.62
N LEU A 170 -29.61 18.05 -11.90
CA LEU A 170 -28.37 17.76 -11.19
C LEU A 170 -27.18 17.98 -12.12
N GLN A 171 -26.19 18.74 -11.66
CA GLN A 171 -24.93 18.90 -12.36
C GLN A 171 -23.99 17.74 -12.04
N ILE A 172 -23.39 17.15 -13.07
CA ILE A 172 -22.40 16.07 -12.97
C ILE A 172 -21.16 16.47 -13.75
N SER A 173 -19.99 16.32 -13.15
CA SER A 173 -18.72 16.51 -13.83
C SER A 173 -18.32 15.23 -14.58
N ILE A 174 -18.16 15.34 -15.90
CA ILE A 174 -17.59 14.28 -16.73
C ILE A 174 -16.11 14.59 -16.92
N LYS A 175 -15.26 13.64 -16.55
CA LYS A 175 -13.81 13.70 -16.77
C LYS A 175 -13.37 12.52 -17.61
N VAL A 176 -12.86 12.81 -18.81
CA VAL A 176 -12.19 11.81 -19.64
C VAL A 176 -10.69 12.07 -19.58
N HIS A 177 -9.91 11.02 -19.41
CA HIS A 177 -8.46 11.13 -19.34
C HIS A 177 -7.78 9.95 -20.04
N THR A 178 -6.86 10.30 -20.93
CA THR A 178 -5.87 9.41 -21.52
C THR A 178 -4.50 9.88 -21.05
N PRO A 179 -3.71 9.06 -20.34
CA PRO A 179 -2.36 9.44 -19.92
C PRO A 179 -1.47 9.81 -21.12
N ASP A 180 -0.66 10.87 -20.97
CA ASP A 180 -0.02 11.66 -22.04
C ASP A 180 1.19 11.00 -22.76
N TYR A 181 1.23 9.68 -22.93
CA TYR A 181 2.44 8.99 -23.41
C TYR A 181 2.17 7.88 -24.42
N GLY A 182 1.86 8.31 -25.66
CA GLY A 182 1.93 7.48 -26.85
C GLY A 182 0.85 6.40 -26.94
N ALA A 183 0.59 5.91 -28.15
CA ALA A 183 -0.47 4.97 -28.45
C ALA A 183 -0.53 3.71 -27.56
N ALA A 184 -1.62 2.95 -27.69
CA ALA A 184 -1.75 1.61 -27.11
C ALA A 184 -0.47 0.77 -27.37
N GLY A 185 0.11 0.22 -26.30
CA GLY A 185 1.31 -0.63 -26.38
C GLY A 185 2.65 0.09 -26.20
N THR A 186 2.68 1.40 -25.93
CA THR A 186 3.92 2.09 -25.55
C THR A 186 4.23 1.88 -24.06
N PHE A 187 5.45 1.42 -23.76
CA PHE A 187 5.94 1.21 -22.40
C PHE A 187 6.15 2.60 -21.75
N ASN A 188 5.21 3.02 -20.89
CA ASN A 188 5.15 4.36 -20.32
C ASN A 188 5.95 4.41 -19.00
N GLU A 189 7.25 4.65 -19.12
CA GLU A 189 8.16 4.74 -17.98
C GLU A 189 8.27 6.16 -17.43
N ILE A 190 8.40 6.27 -16.10
CA ILE A 190 9.04 7.41 -15.48
C ILE A 190 10.49 7.05 -15.18
N GLY A 191 11.39 7.76 -15.86
CA GLY A 191 12.82 7.76 -15.55
C GLY A 191 13.14 8.61 -14.33
N ASP A 192 14.40 8.96 -14.15
CA ASP A 192 14.82 9.87 -13.09
C ASP A 192 14.04 11.22 -13.15
N CYS A 193 13.66 11.72 -11.97
CA CYS A 193 12.93 12.96 -11.72
C CYS A 193 13.65 14.21 -12.27
N ASP A 194 14.91 14.09 -12.64
CA ASP A 194 15.73 15.16 -13.22
C ASP A 194 15.46 15.40 -14.72
N THR A 195 14.76 14.47 -15.40
CA THR A 195 14.45 14.61 -16.83
C THR A 195 13.06 15.20 -17.05
N THR A 196 13.00 16.38 -17.69
CA THR A 196 11.80 17.22 -17.83
C THR A 196 10.71 16.69 -18.79
N THR A 197 10.75 15.42 -19.19
CA THR A 197 9.89 14.88 -20.27
C THR A 197 8.66 14.13 -19.76
N VAL A 198 8.68 13.59 -18.53
CA VAL A 198 7.54 12.83 -17.97
C VAL A 198 7.13 13.39 -16.61
N THR A 199 5.94 13.97 -16.51
CA THR A 199 5.42 14.63 -15.30
C THR A 199 4.35 13.75 -14.64
N GLY A 200 4.07 13.97 -13.36
CA GLY A 200 2.92 13.36 -12.68
C GLY A 200 3.10 11.90 -12.24
N GLY A 201 4.29 11.42 -11.93
CA GLY A 201 4.42 10.14 -11.23
C GLY A 201 5.67 9.99 -10.38
N ILE A 202 5.97 8.75 -10.00
CA ILE A 202 7.00 8.40 -9.01
C ILE A 202 8.27 7.95 -9.72
N CYS A 203 9.40 8.57 -9.38
CA CYS A 203 10.70 8.28 -10.01
C CYS A 203 11.45 7.17 -9.29
N SER A 204 11.47 7.26 -7.95
CA SER A 204 12.14 6.27 -7.12
C SER A 204 11.38 6.07 -5.82
N ILE A 205 11.54 4.86 -5.28
CA ILE A 205 11.04 4.47 -3.96
C ILE A 205 12.16 3.69 -3.28
N THR A 206 12.26 3.80 -1.96
CA THR A 206 13.12 2.92 -1.17
C THR A 206 12.27 1.92 -0.40
N VAL A 207 12.58 0.63 -0.53
CA VAL A 207 11.92 -0.42 0.25
C VAL A 207 12.80 -0.90 1.41
N HIS A 208 12.18 -1.14 2.55
CA HIS A 208 12.84 -1.65 3.75
C HIS A 208 12.18 -2.94 4.24
N PRO A 209 12.95 -3.88 4.79
CA PRO A 209 12.41 -5.14 5.28
C PRO A 209 11.60 -4.96 6.56
N GLY A 210 10.52 -5.72 6.68
CA GLY A 210 9.76 -5.94 7.91
C GLY A 210 9.20 -7.36 7.93
N ASP A 211 8.66 -7.77 9.07
CA ASP A 211 8.05 -9.10 9.19
C ASP A 211 6.82 -9.23 8.31
N GLU A 212 6.88 -10.18 7.37
CA GLU A 212 5.90 -10.47 6.32
C GLU A 212 5.50 -9.26 5.48
N LYS A 213 6.36 -8.24 5.42
CA LYS A 213 6.06 -6.96 4.79
C LYS A 213 7.29 -6.20 4.31
N LEU A 214 7.07 -5.30 3.36
CA LEU A 214 8.04 -4.28 2.97
C LEU A 214 7.52 -2.90 3.34
N GLY A 215 8.31 -2.13 4.10
CA GLY A 215 8.05 -0.71 4.33
C GLY A 215 8.53 0.11 3.14
N ILE A 216 7.80 1.16 2.77
CA ILE A 216 8.17 2.08 1.69
C ILE A 216 8.54 3.43 2.29
N THR A 217 9.68 3.96 1.88
CA THR A 217 10.22 5.26 2.28
C THR A 217 10.67 6.02 1.02
N GLU A 218 11.07 7.29 1.20
CA GLU A 218 11.73 8.08 0.14
C GLU A 218 11.00 8.02 -1.22
N LEU A 219 9.74 8.43 -1.24
CA LEU A 219 8.96 8.55 -2.48
C LEU A 219 9.39 9.81 -3.23
N GLU A 220 10.26 9.66 -4.23
CA GLU A 220 10.64 10.77 -5.11
C GLU A 220 9.60 10.97 -6.20
N GLN A 221 9.12 12.20 -6.34
CA GLN A 221 8.00 12.56 -7.18
C GLN A 221 8.46 13.51 -8.28
N SER A 222 8.04 13.23 -9.51
CA SER A 222 8.24 14.14 -10.62
C SER A 222 7.33 15.36 -10.48
N SER A 223 7.68 16.45 -11.17
CA SER A 223 6.85 17.65 -11.21
C SER A 223 5.41 17.34 -11.63
N GLY A 224 4.43 18.06 -11.07
CA GLY A 224 3.01 17.87 -11.38
C GLY A 224 2.30 16.78 -10.59
N PHE A 225 3.01 15.88 -9.90
CA PHE A 225 2.38 14.92 -8.99
C PHE A 225 1.76 15.64 -7.77
N PRO A 226 0.57 15.23 -7.28
CA PRO A 226 -0.23 14.05 -7.64
C PRO A 226 -1.29 14.30 -8.72
N THR A 227 -1.09 15.26 -9.61
CA THR A 227 -2.03 15.57 -10.71
C THR A 227 -1.49 15.12 -12.07
N SER A 228 -2.39 14.72 -12.96
CA SER A 228 -2.13 14.31 -14.33
C SER A 228 -3.21 14.92 -15.22
N GLY A 229 -2.88 15.98 -15.95
CA GLY A 229 -3.87 16.70 -16.76
C GLY A 229 -5.04 17.21 -15.90
N ASN A 230 -6.26 16.75 -16.21
CA ASN A 230 -7.50 17.11 -15.51
C ASN A 230 -7.85 16.23 -14.28
N ILE A 231 -7.03 15.21 -13.98
CA ILE A 231 -7.31 14.16 -13.01
C ILE A 231 -6.23 14.06 -11.93
N LYS A 232 -6.61 13.55 -10.75
CA LYS A 232 -5.69 13.25 -9.66
C LYS A 232 -5.26 11.79 -9.69
N ILE A 233 -4.07 11.54 -9.16
CA ILE A 233 -3.52 10.21 -8.92
C ILE A 233 -4.03 9.76 -7.56
N ARG A 234 -4.84 8.70 -7.59
CA ARG A 234 -5.54 8.16 -6.43
C ARG A 234 -4.66 7.19 -5.62
N ALA A 235 -3.83 6.41 -6.31
CA ALA A 235 -3.03 5.39 -5.67
C ALA A 235 -1.72 5.12 -6.40
N LEU A 236 -0.77 4.54 -5.67
CA LEU A 236 0.39 3.87 -6.22
C LEU A 236 0.13 2.36 -6.24
N ARG A 237 0.29 1.74 -7.40
CA ARG A 237 0.16 0.31 -7.60
C ARG A 237 1.52 -0.36 -7.61
N PHE A 238 1.72 -1.34 -6.75
CA PHE A 238 2.97 -2.07 -6.59
C PHE A 238 2.84 -3.48 -7.17
N PHE A 239 3.67 -3.78 -8.15
CA PHE A 239 3.83 -5.12 -8.70
C PHE A 239 5.01 -5.80 -8.02
N ILE A 240 4.77 -6.98 -7.47
CA ILE A 240 5.71 -7.66 -6.58
C ILE A 240 6.08 -9.01 -7.19
N GLY A 241 7.38 -9.18 -7.44
CA GLY A 241 7.97 -10.46 -7.81
C GLY A 241 8.88 -10.99 -6.72
N SER A 242 9.12 -12.29 -6.73
CA SER A 242 10.00 -12.97 -5.78
C SER A 242 10.79 -14.06 -6.50
N ASP A 243 12.06 -14.23 -6.14
CA ASP A 243 12.88 -15.32 -6.66
C ASP A 243 13.72 -15.91 -5.52
N GLU A 244 13.46 -17.18 -5.19
CA GLU A 244 14.20 -17.94 -4.16
C GLU A 244 15.54 -18.47 -4.70
N THR A 245 15.65 -18.63 -6.01
CA THR A 245 16.72 -19.39 -6.66
C THR A 245 17.78 -18.50 -7.29
N ASN A 246 17.38 -17.33 -7.78
CA ASN A 246 18.29 -16.39 -8.42
C ASN A 246 17.95 -14.95 -8.01
N PRO A 247 18.81 -14.28 -7.22
CA PRO A 247 18.60 -12.90 -6.80
C PRO A 247 18.76 -11.88 -7.94
N THR A 248 18.81 -12.31 -9.21
CA THR A 248 18.95 -11.43 -10.38
C THR A 248 17.75 -11.40 -11.33
N THR A 249 16.71 -12.22 -11.08
CA THR A 249 15.55 -12.37 -11.99
C THR A 249 14.18 -12.12 -11.36
N GLY A 250 14.11 -11.61 -10.14
CA GLY A 250 12.83 -11.49 -9.42
C GLY A 250 11.97 -10.26 -9.75
N PHE A 251 12.43 -9.32 -10.58
CA PHE A 251 11.55 -8.25 -11.06
C PHE A 251 10.54 -8.82 -12.05
N VAL A 252 9.26 -8.53 -11.82
CA VAL A 252 8.19 -8.80 -12.77
C VAL A 252 8.45 -8.10 -14.10
N THR A 253 8.09 -8.75 -15.20
CA THR A 253 8.27 -8.26 -16.57
C THR A 253 6.98 -7.79 -17.21
N SER A 254 5.83 -8.22 -16.68
CA SER A 254 4.50 -7.77 -17.09
C SER A 254 3.60 -7.52 -15.88
N PRO A 255 2.49 -6.76 -16.06
CA PRO A 255 1.52 -6.53 -15.00
C PRO A 255 0.83 -7.79 -14.46
N ASN A 256 0.88 -8.89 -15.22
CA ASN A 256 0.22 -10.15 -14.91
C ASN A 256 1.21 -11.22 -14.43
N ASP A 257 2.50 -10.91 -14.36
CA ASP A 257 3.52 -11.79 -13.77
C ASP A 257 3.63 -11.52 -12.27
N GLY A 258 3.77 -12.56 -11.46
CA GLY A 258 4.05 -12.44 -10.02
C GLY A 258 2.82 -12.44 -9.12
N LEU A 259 2.97 -11.81 -7.94
CA LEU A 259 1.88 -11.69 -6.97
C LEU A 259 0.85 -10.65 -7.42
N GLU A 260 -0.38 -10.76 -6.93
CA GLU A 260 -1.42 -9.76 -7.18
C GLU A 260 -0.92 -8.36 -6.75
N PRO A 261 -1.07 -7.34 -7.61
CA PRO A 261 -0.57 -6.01 -7.31
C PRO A 261 -1.30 -5.41 -6.10
N GLN A 262 -0.55 -4.69 -5.26
CA GLN A 262 -1.09 -4.02 -4.07
C GLN A 262 -1.15 -2.51 -4.30
N ASP A 263 -2.26 -1.88 -3.92
CA ASP A 263 -2.45 -0.43 -4.05
C ASP A 263 -2.25 0.28 -2.70
N ILE A 264 -1.52 1.40 -2.73
CA ILE A 264 -1.44 2.35 -1.61
C ILE A 264 -2.07 3.65 -2.05
N GLU A 265 -3.17 4.02 -1.38
CA GLU A 265 -3.87 5.27 -1.65
C GLU A 265 -3.00 6.49 -1.29
N ILE A 266 -3.06 7.48 -2.18
CA ILE A 266 -2.46 8.79 -1.98
C ILE A 266 -3.60 9.71 -1.55
N SER A 267 -3.49 10.24 -0.34
CA SER A 267 -4.28 11.40 0.08
C SER A 267 -3.51 12.67 -0.25
N THR A 268 -4.17 13.82 -0.23
CA THR A 268 -3.50 15.12 -0.28
C THR A 268 -3.79 15.89 1.00
N ASP A 269 -2.78 16.58 1.52
CA ASP A 269 -2.97 17.54 2.60
C ASP A 269 -3.75 18.79 2.11
N GLU A 270 -4.01 19.72 3.01
CA GLU A 270 -4.70 20.99 2.72
C GLU A 270 -3.95 21.87 1.71
N ASN A 271 -2.65 21.64 1.50
CA ASN A 271 -1.80 22.34 0.54
C ASN A 271 -1.62 21.57 -0.77
N ASN A 272 -2.40 20.50 -0.99
CA ASN A 272 -2.31 19.61 -2.14
C ASN A 272 -0.97 18.85 -2.25
N ASN A 273 -0.23 18.73 -1.15
CA ASN A 273 0.92 17.84 -1.06
C ASN A 273 0.43 16.41 -0.87
N PRO A 274 1.03 15.42 -1.54
CA PRO A 274 0.63 14.04 -1.41
C PRO A 274 1.08 13.45 -0.06
N GLU A 275 0.10 13.01 0.71
CA GLU A 275 0.28 12.16 1.88
C GLU A 275 -0.06 10.71 1.53
N THR A 276 0.56 9.77 2.22
CA THR A 276 0.25 8.34 2.06
C THR A 276 -0.13 7.80 3.42
N THR A 277 -1.34 7.25 3.56
CA THR A 277 -1.87 6.81 4.85
C THR A 277 -1.11 5.63 5.46
N LYS A 278 -0.61 4.69 4.63
CA LYS A 278 0.18 3.52 5.05
C LYS A 278 1.22 3.15 3.99
N ARG A 279 2.50 3.14 4.35
CA ARG A 279 3.60 2.81 3.43
C ARG A 279 4.13 1.40 3.66
N TYR A 280 3.29 0.38 3.52
CA TYR A 280 3.79 -1.00 3.58
C TYR A 280 3.04 -1.94 2.63
N LEU A 281 3.78 -2.89 2.05
CA LEU A 281 3.28 -4.01 1.26
C LEU A 281 3.22 -5.24 2.16
N LYS A 282 2.09 -5.93 2.22
CA LYS A 282 1.81 -7.02 3.18
C LYS A 282 1.78 -8.39 2.52
N ASN A 283 1.66 -9.43 3.35
CA ASN A 283 1.48 -10.82 2.93
C ASN A 283 2.66 -11.32 2.08
N LEU A 284 3.87 -10.90 2.45
CA LEU A 284 5.10 -11.31 1.80
C LEU A 284 5.75 -12.42 2.60
N SER A 285 6.37 -13.37 1.91
CA SER A 285 7.10 -14.44 2.59
C SER A 285 8.43 -13.92 3.13
N ASN A 286 8.73 -14.26 4.38
CA ASN A 286 10.03 -13.98 5.00
C ASN A 286 11.16 -14.81 4.35
N ASP A 287 12.40 -14.33 4.52
CA ASP A 287 13.64 -14.95 4.05
C ASP A 287 13.79 -15.06 2.52
N ILE A 288 12.83 -14.53 1.77
CA ILE A 288 12.85 -14.45 0.30
C ILE A 288 12.99 -13.01 -0.13
N ARG A 289 13.79 -12.75 -1.16
CA ARG A 289 13.93 -11.40 -1.72
C ARG A 289 12.72 -11.07 -2.59
N HIS A 290 12.06 -9.97 -2.25
CA HIS A 290 10.97 -9.42 -3.05
C HIS A 290 11.45 -8.18 -3.79
N TYR A 291 10.99 -8.05 -5.02
CA TYR A 291 11.31 -6.97 -5.96
C TYR A 291 10.04 -6.22 -6.30
N VAL A 292 10.14 -4.90 -6.31
CA VAL A 292 8.97 -4.03 -6.41
C VAL A 292 9.11 -3.12 -7.62
N ARG A 293 8.09 -3.13 -8.49
CA ARG A 293 7.85 -2.06 -9.46
C ARG A 293 6.64 -1.25 -9.03
N VAL A 294 6.68 0.06 -9.20
CA VAL A 294 5.55 0.95 -8.90
C VAL A 294 4.97 1.54 -10.17
N ALA A 295 3.67 1.77 -10.17
CA ALA A 295 2.92 2.53 -11.17
C ALA A 295 1.98 3.49 -10.47
N THR A 296 1.48 4.48 -11.21
CA THR A 296 0.41 5.38 -10.75
C THR A 296 -0.94 4.87 -11.20
N VAL A 297 -1.95 5.04 -10.34
CA VAL A 297 -3.35 4.79 -10.64
C VAL A 297 -4.12 6.09 -10.46
N ASP A 298 -4.77 6.56 -11.51
CA ASP A 298 -5.55 7.79 -11.47
C ASP A 298 -7.01 7.58 -11.04
N ASP A 299 -7.75 8.67 -10.85
CA ASP A 299 -9.18 8.58 -10.49
C ASP A 299 -10.03 7.89 -11.56
N ALA A 300 -9.57 7.86 -12.82
CA ALA A 300 -10.23 7.14 -13.91
C ALA A 300 -9.81 5.66 -14.00
N ASN A 301 -9.08 5.14 -13.01
CA ASN A 301 -8.53 3.78 -12.97
C ASN A 301 -7.50 3.46 -14.07
N ASN A 302 -6.92 4.47 -14.71
CA ASN A 302 -5.79 4.26 -15.60
C ASN A 302 -4.55 3.93 -14.77
N VAL A 303 -3.92 2.80 -15.09
CA VAL A 303 -2.61 2.42 -14.57
C VAL A 303 -1.56 2.86 -15.58
N SER A 304 -0.64 3.72 -15.17
CA SER A 304 0.40 4.26 -16.05
C SER A 304 1.64 4.69 -15.26
N ARG A 305 2.67 5.18 -15.96
CA ARG A 305 3.90 5.71 -15.35
C ARG A 305 4.59 4.69 -14.45
N PHE A 306 5.06 3.63 -15.08
CA PHE A 306 5.73 2.53 -14.42
C PHE A 306 7.18 2.90 -14.11
N THR A 307 7.76 2.29 -13.06
CA THR A 307 9.21 2.36 -12.82
C THR A 307 9.97 1.91 -14.07
N SER A 308 10.85 2.78 -14.56
CA SER A 308 11.64 2.50 -15.76
C SER A 308 12.64 1.36 -15.54
N ASN A 309 12.94 0.61 -16.60
CA ASN A 309 14.05 -0.33 -16.59
C ASN A 309 15.38 0.40 -16.35
N ALA A 310 15.55 1.60 -16.90
CA ALA A 310 16.76 2.41 -16.69
C ALA A 310 16.97 2.78 -15.20
N SER A 311 15.89 3.08 -14.47
CA SER A 311 15.93 3.36 -13.02
C SER A 311 16.31 2.11 -12.25
N ILE A 312 15.72 0.96 -12.61
CA ILE A 312 16.09 -0.33 -12.00
C ILE A 312 17.58 -0.62 -12.25
N ASP A 313 18.04 -0.44 -13.48
CA ASP A 313 19.45 -0.62 -13.87
C ASP A 313 20.38 0.28 -13.08
N TYR A 314 20.02 1.56 -12.93
CA TYR A 314 20.81 2.54 -12.19
C TYR A 314 20.94 2.20 -10.70
N TYR A 315 19.83 1.89 -10.02
CA TYR A 315 19.84 1.66 -8.57
C TYR A 315 20.18 0.23 -8.16
N CYS A 316 19.99 -0.74 -9.06
CA CYS A 316 20.19 -2.16 -8.76
C CYS A 316 21.39 -2.78 -9.50
N GLY A 317 21.99 -2.07 -10.45
CA GLY A 317 23.22 -2.45 -11.15
C GLY A 317 23.02 -3.28 -12.43
N THR A 318 21.82 -3.28 -13.01
CA THR A 318 21.43 -4.20 -14.09
C THR A 318 21.54 -3.61 -15.50
N ASN A 319 22.60 -2.93 -15.91
CA ASN A 319 22.69 -2.35 -17.28
C ASN A 319 22.20 -3.30 -18.40
N ALA A 320 20.95 -3.16 -18.87
CA ALA A 320 20.30 -3.68 -20.08
C ALA A 320 20.92 -4.92 -20.80
N SER A 321 21.45 -5.92 -20.10
CA SER A 321 22.35 -6.92 -20.70
C SER A 321 21.91 -8.32 -20.31
N THR A 322 22.03 -9.24 -21.26
CA THR A 322 21.99 -10.71 -21.12
C THR A 322 23.05 -11.28 -20.16
N ASP A 323 23.56 -10.48 -19.22
CA ASP A 323 24.61 -10.81 -18.28
C ASP A 323 24.05 -10.80 -16.85
N THR A 324 23.72 -11.99 -16.37
CA THR A 324 22.99 -12.30 -15.14
C THR A 324 23.83 -12.17 -13.86
N THR A 325 24.96 -11.47 -13.89
CA THR A 325 25.88 -11.40 -12.75
C THR A 325 25.92 -10.02 -12.12
N ALA A 326 25.35 -9.93 -10.91
CA ALA A 326 25.44 -8.85 -9.92
C ALA A 326 24.30 -7.81 -9.90
N ILE A 327 23.14 -8.21 -9.36
CA ILE A 327 22.36 -7.25 -8.55
C ILE A 327 23.13 -7.02 -7.26
N SER A 328 23.43 -5.77 -6.95
CA SER A 328 24.13 -5.42 -5.71
C SER A 328 23.17 -5.53 -4.51
N ASP A 329 23.70 -5.89 -3.33
CA ASP A 329 22.96 -5.91 -2.06
C ASP A 329 22.39 -4.52 -1.63
N GLY A 330 22.53 -3.48 -2.46
CA GLY A 330 22.03 -2.12 -2.27
C GLY A 330 20.85 -1.68 -3.15
N CYS A 331 20.19 -2.60 -3.86
CA CYS A 331 19.04 -2.27 -4.71
C CYS A 331 17.85 -1.69 -3.92
N ILE A 332 17.52 -0.42 -4.14
CA ILE A 332 16.45 0.30 -3.40
C ILE A 332 15.04 -0.21 -3.67
N PHE A 333 14.84 -0.97 -4.76
CA PHE A 333 13.57 -1.58 -5.15
C PHE A 333 13.41 -3.02 -4.67
N SER A 334 14.37 -3.55 -3.88
CA SER A 334 14.30 -4.92 -3.37
C SER A 334 14.65 -4.99 -1.89
N ALA A 335 14.00 -5.90 -1.17
CA ALA A 335 14.36 -6.20 0.21
C ALA A 335 13.93 -7.63 0.58
N ILE A 336 14.54 -8.15 1.65
CA ILE A 336 14.24 -9.47 2.20
C ILE A 336 13.48 -9.26 3.52
N PRO A 337 12.15 -9.42 3.56
CA PRO A 337 11.38 -9.47 4.80
C PRO A 337 12.01 -10.49 5.75
N VAL A 338 12.22 -10.09 6.99
CA VAL A 338 12.77 -10.96 8.03
C VAL A 338 11.78 -11.00 9.17
N GLU A 339 11.61 -12.18 9.75
CA GLU A 339 10.82 -12.35 10.95
C GLU A 339 11.40 -11.46 12.05
N VAL A 340 10.67 -10.42 12.44
CA VAL A 340 11.06 -9.65 13.63
C VAL A 340 10.64 -10.48 14.81
N VAL A 341 11.57 -11.27 15.35
CA VAL A 341 11.42 -11.87 16.68
C VAL A 341 11.38 -10.72 17.68
N GLY A 342 10.17 -10.16 17.84
CA GLY A 342 9.95 -8.77 18.23
C GLY A 342 10.56 -8.41 19.57
N LEU A 343 11.22 -7.25 19.64
CA LEU A 343 11.47 -6.34 20.78
C LEU A 343 11.76 -6.90 22.19
N LEU A 344 12.00 -8.20 22.33
CA LEU A 344 12.62 -8.91 23.43
C LEU A 344 14.03 -9.33 23.04
N SER A 345 14.54 -8.89 21.88
CA SER A 345 15.78 -9.39 21.28
C SER A 345 16.99 -9.23 22.20
N GLU A 346 17.14 -8.14 22.95
CA GLU A 346 18.18 -8.10 23.99
C GLU A 346 18.00 -9.22 25.03
N ASP A 347 16.77 -9.50 25.46
CA ASP A 347 16.45 -10.56 26.44
C ASP A 347 16.49 -11.99 25.88
N LEU A 348 16.28 -12.16 24.58
CA LEU A 348 16.28 -13.46 23.90
C LEU A 348 17.65 -13.91 23.39
N ASN A 349 18.64 -13.02 23.32
CA ASN A 349 19.97 -13.26 22.74
C ASN A 349 20.89 -14.16 23.58
N CYS A 350 20.60 -15.46 23.59
CA CYS A 350 21.48 -16.51 24.08
C CYS A 350 21.90 -17.47 22.95
N PHE A 351 22.63 -16.94 21.95
CA PHE A 351 23.06 -17.62 20.72
C PHE A 351 23.58 -19.06 20.90
N ILE A 352 24.55 -19.27 21.79
CA ILE A 352 25.18 -20.60 21.98
C ILE A 352 24.20 -21.61 22.60
N THR A 353 23.40 -21.19 23.58
CA THR A 353 22.45 -22.08 24.24
C THR A 353 21.26 -22.39 23.34
N SER A 354 20.77 -21.43 22.55
CA SER A 354 19.69 -21.64 21.58
C SER A 354 20.10 -22.66 20.51
N VAL A 355 21.32 -22.55 19.97
CA VAL A 355 21.85 -23.53 18.98
C VAL A 355 22.11 -24.88 19.63
N ALA A 356 22.62 -24.91 20.87
CA ALA A 356 22.84 -26.15 21.60
C ALA A 356 21.54 -26.89 21.86
N TYR A 357 20.50 -26.25 22.39
CA TYR A 357 19.23 -26.90 22.73
C TYR A 357 18.26 -27.04 21.54
N GLY A 358 18.52 -26.34 20.43
CA GLY A 358 17.74 -26.45 19.20
C GLY A 358 16.46 -25.60 19.19
N SER A 359 16.22 -24.85 20.26
CA SER A 359 15.14 -23.86 20.33
C SER A 359 15.60 -22.70 21.21
N GLY A 360 15.31 -21.48 20.75
CA GLY A 360 15.47 -20.27 21.55
C GLY A 360 14.39 -20.10 22.62
N LEU A 361 13.35 -20.94 22.65
CA LEU A 361 12.25 -20.87 23.61
C LEU A 361 12.27 -22.03 24.62
N ASP A 362 13.40 -22.72 24.73
CA ASP A 362 13.56 -23.80 25.69
C ASP A 362 13.65 -23.23 27.12
N ALA A 363 12.91 -23.81 28.07
CA ALA A 363 12.89 -23.38 29.47
C ALA A 363 14.29 -23.32 30.12
N ARG A 364 15.25 -24.10 29.62
CA ARG A 364 16.65 -24.06 30.08
C ARG A 364 17.38 -22.80 29.61
N VAL A 365 17.02 -22.27 28.45
CA VAL A 365 17.55 -21.01 27.92
C VAL A 365 17.04 -19.84 28.76
N ASP A 366 15.79 -19.89 29.22
CA ASP A 366 15.20 -18.84 30.08
C ASP A 366 15.93 -18.69 31.41
N VAL A 367 16.38 -19.80 32.03
CA VAL A 367 17.22 -19.77 33.24
C VAL A 367 18.51 -18.98 33.01
N PHE A 368 19.18 -19.15 31.87
CA PHE A 368 20.39 -18.41 31.53
C PHE A 368 20.11 -16.92 31.24
N ARG A 369 18.98 -16.62 30.59
CA ARG A 369 18.54 -15.24 30.34
C ARG A 369 18.31 -14.49 31.64
N GLU A 370 17.60 -15.12 32.56
CA GLU A 370 17.27 -14.54 33.85
C GLU A 370 18.53 -14.32 34.71
N PHE A 371 19.46 -15.28 34.73
CA PHE A 371 20.78 -15.12 35.35
C PHE A 371 21.54 -13.93 34.77
N ARG A 372 21.55 -13.78 33.45
CA ARG A 372 22.21 -12.66 32.78
C ARG A 372 21.57 -11.32 33.15
N SER A 373 20.25 -11.22 33.07
CA SER A 373 19.53 -9.96 33.29
C SER A 373 19.51 -9.55 34.77
N LYS A 374 19.32 -10.50 35.71
CA LYS A 374 19.26 -10.21 37.15
C LYS A 374 20.62 -10.12 37.84
N ILE A 375 21.63 -10.85 37.40
CA ILE A 375 22.93 -10.97 38.09
C ILE A 375 24.06 -10.35 37.27
N LEU A 376 24.26 -10.76 36.01
CA LEU A 376 25.41 -10.29 35.21
C LEU A 376 25.30 -8.80 34.83
N ARG A 377 24.12 -8.31 34.43
CA ARG A 377 23.93 -6.88 34.09
C ARG A 377 24.10 -5.92 35.27
N LYS A 378 23.93 -6.40 36.52
CA LYS A 378 24.08 -5.57 37.73
C LYS A 378 25.54 -5.33 38.13
N ASN A 379 26.46 -6.20 37.70
CA ASN A 379 27.87 -6.14 38.09
C ASN A 379 28.78 -5.67 36.93
N PRO A 380 29.80 -4.81 37.17
CA PRO A 380 30.71 -4.34 36.13
C PRO A 380 31.42 -5.46 35.38
N LEU A 381 31.89 -6.49 36.09
CA LEU A 381 32.52 -7.68 35.51
C LEU A 381 31.53 -8.47 34.63
N GLY A 382 30.27 -8.56 35.06
CA GLY A 382 29.23 -9.24 34.31
C GLY A 382 28.84 -8.49 33.03
N ARG A 383 28.80 -7.15 33.05
CA ARG A 383 28.59 -6.32 31.85
C ARG A 383 29.70 -6.52 30.81
N TRP A 384 30.96 -6.59 31.26
CA TRP A 384 32.09 -6.89 30.37
C TRP A 384 31.96 -8.27 29.73
N PHE A 385 31.65 -9.31 30.52
CA PHE A 385 31.42 -10.66 30.00
C PHE A 385 30.29 -10.71 28.98
N VAL A 386 29.17 -10.05 29.28
CA VAL A 386 28.01 -9.98 28.37
C VAL A 386 28.39 -9.27 27.07
N SER A 387 29.10 -8.15 27.14
CA SER A 387 29.56 -7.42 25.94
C SER A 387 30.51 -8.28 25.08
N TYR A 388 31.45 -8.98 25.70
CA TYR A 388 32.34 -9.92 25.00
C TYR A 388 31.56 -11.07 24.35
N TYR A 389 30.61 -11.65 25.08
CA TYR A 389 29.70 -12.69 24.58
C TYR A 389 28.89 -12.19 23.38
N TYR A 390 28.38 -10.97 23.39
CA TYR A 390 27.67 -10.40 22.23
C TYR A 390 28.56 -10.18 21.01
N LYS A 391 29.84 -9.83 21.23
CA LYS A 391 30.80 -9.61 20.15
C LYS A 391 31.25 -10.90 19.47
N LYS A 392 31.31 -12.02 20.20
CA LYS A 392 31.89 -13.30 19.72
C LYS A 392 30.89 -14.46 19.63
N GLY A 393 29.80 -14.40 20.38
CA GLY A 393 28.76 -15.41 20.46
C GLY A 393 28.06 -15.71 19.14
N PRO A 394 27.69 -14.71 18.32
CA PRO A 394 27.06 -14.97 17.02
C PRO A 394 27.96 -15.79 16.07
N LEU A 395 29.25 -15.47 15.99
CA LEU A 395 30.21 -16.20 15.17
C LEU A 395 30.40 -17.65 15.65
N ALA A 396 30.46 -17.86 16.97
CA ALA A 396 30.56 -19.20 17.54
C ALA A 396 29.28 -20.04 17.31
N ALA A 397 28.11 -19.41 17.41
CA ALA A 397 26.82 -20.05 17.14
C ALA A 397 26.68 -20.46 15.66
N ALA A 398 27.10 -19.60 14.73
CA ALA A 398 27.15 -19.91 13.30
C ALA A 398 28.06 -21.12 13.01
N TRP A 399 29.23 -21.20 13.64
CA TRP A 399 30.13 -22.35 13.51
C TRP A 399 29.54 -23.66 14.07
N MET A 400 28.81 -23.59 15.20
CA MET A 400 28.12 -24.74 15.79
C MET A 400 26.95 -25.25 14.93
N MET A 401 26.28 -24.38 14.18
CA MET A 401 25.23 -24.79 13.25
C MET A 401 25.78 -25.67 12.11
N GLN A 402 27.01 -25.38 11.66
CA GLN A 402 27.70 -26.15 10.62
C GLN A 402 28.25 -27.51 11.12
N HIS A 403 28.41 -27.70 12.44
CA HIS A 403 29.00 -28.90 13.04
C HIS A 403 28.06 -29.53 14.09
N PRO A 404 27.07 -30.37 13.67
CA PRO A 404 26.06 -30.92 14.57
C PRO A 404 26.60 -31.74 15.75
N TRP A 405 27.77 -32.38 15.59
CA TRP A 405 28.43 -33.17 16.64
C TRP A 405 28.88 -32.34 17.85
N THR A 406 28.98 -31.01 17.71
CA THR A 406 29.37 -30.10 18.80
C THR A 406 28.23 -29.86 19.79
N LYS A 407 26.97 -29.97 19.35
CA LYS A 407 25.78 -29.73 20.19
C LYS A 407 25.71 -30.61 21.45
N PRO A 408 25.91 -31.95 21.40
CA PRO A 408 25.88 -32.77 22.61
C PRO A 408 27.03 -32.45 23.59
N VAL A 409 28.22 -32.10 23.09
CA VAL A 409 29.36 -31.70 23.92
C VAL A 409 29.06 -30.39 24.65
N VAL A 410 28.52 -29.40 23.93
CA VAL A 410 28.13 -28.12 24.52
C VAL A 410 26.97 -28.28 25.51
N ARG A 411 25.97 -29.14 25.23
CA ARG A 411 24.92 -29.48 26.20
C ARG A 411 25.48 -30.07 27.49
N ALA A 412 26.44 -30.99 27.40
CA ALA A 412 27.09 -31.58 28.57
C ALA A 412 27.85 -30.52 29.39
N ALA A 413 28.56 -29.61 28.72
CA ALA A 413 29.26 -28.50 29.38
C ALA A 413 28.32 -27.47 30.00
N LEU A 414 27.14 -27.22 29.39
CA LEU A 414 26.14 -26.28 29.88
C LEU A 414 25.34 -26.82 31.06
N TRP A 415 25.28 -28.13 31.27
CA TRP A 415 24.49 -28.74 32.35
C TRP A 415 24.89 -28.26 33.76
N PRO A 416 26.18 -28.27 34.17
CA PRO A 416 26.58 -27.72 35.47
C PRO A 416 26.36 -26.21 35.55
N ALA A 417 26.55 -25.48 34.44
CA ALA A 417 26.31 -24.04 34.37
C ALA A 417 24.81 -23.70 34.53
N LEU A 418 23.92 -24.54 34.01
CA LEU A 418 22.47 -24.41 34.15
C LEU A 418 22.06 -24.57 35.61
N GLY A 419 22.59 -25.58 36.30
CA GLY A 419 22.34 -25.79 37.73
C GLY A 419 22.83 -24.61 38.59
N PHE A 420 24.01 -24.07 38.26
CA PHE A 420 24.53 -22.87 38.91
C PHE A 420 23.65 -21.64 38.65
N ALA A 421 23.25 -21.39 37.40
CA ALA A 421 22.42 -20.26 37.02
C ALA A 421 21.03 -20.31 37.70
N TRP A 422 20.42 -21.50 37.74
CA TRP A 422 19.15 -21.73 38.43
C TRP A 422 19.24 -21.45 39.93
N LEU A 423 20.27 -21.99 40.59
CA LEU A 423 20.49 -21.77 42.02
C LEU A 423 20.78 -20.29 42.32
N ALA A 424 21.62 -19.66 41.50
CA ALA A 424 21.98 -18.25 41.63
C ALA A 424 20.78 -17.32 41.53
N ASN A 425 19.82 -17.65 40.66
CA ASN A 425 18.60 -16.88 40.51
C ASN A 425 17.68 -16.93 41.74
N GLN A 426 17.69 -18.04 42.50
CA GLN A 426 16.83 -18.24 43.67
C GLN A 426 17.41 -17.67 44.96
N ILE A 427 18.67 -17.98 45.27
CA ILE A 427 19.30 -17.66 46.57
C ILE A 427 20.35 -16.54 46.48
N GLY A 428 20.63 -16.03 45.28
CA GLY A 428 21.61 -14.97 45.03
C GLY A 428 23.02 -15.48 44.69
N PHE A 429 23.78 -14.64 43.98
CA PHE A 429 25.07 -14.99 43.39
C PHE A 429 26.13 -15.41 44.43
N PHE A 430 26.29 -14.65 45.51
CA PHE A 430 27.33 -14.90 46.51
C PHE A 430 27.09 -16.19 47.30
N TYR A 431 25.85 -16.46 47.68
CA TYR A 431 25.48 -17.72 48.37
C TYR A 431 25.66 -18.92 47.45
N THR A 432 25.28 -18.79 46.17
CA THR A 432 25.47 -19.85 45.19
C THR A 432 26.94 -20.14 44.91
N LEU A 433 27.79 -19.11 44.89
CA LEU A 433 29.23 -19.26 44.76
C LEU A 433 29.84 -19.94 45.99
N ALA A 434 29.38 -19.64 47.20
CA ALA A 434 29.83 -20.32 48.41
C ALA A 434 29.42 -21.80 48.42
N VAL A 435 28.17 -22.11 48.05
CA VAL A 435 27.67 -23.49 47.96
C VAL A 435 28.40 -24.29 46.87
N SER A 436 28.65 -23.71 45.69
CA SER A 436 29.36 -24.39 44.61
C SER A 436 30.82 -24.69 44.97
N ILE A 437 31.51 -23.76 45.65
CA ILE A 437 32.86 -23.98 46.17
C ILE A 437 32.86 -25.09 47.22
N PHE A 438 31.90 -25.08 48.15
CA PHE A 438 31.80 -26.10 49.19
C PHE A 438 31.57 -27.50 48.61
N ILE A 439 30.68 -27.63 47.62
CA ILE A 439 30.45 -28.89 46.89
C ILE A 439 31.71 -29.32 46.13
N ALA A 440 32.40 -28.40 45.45
CA ALA A 440 33.63 -28.72 44.73
C ALA A 440 34.77 -29.19 45.67
N VAL A 441 34.89 -28.60 46.86
CA VAL A 441 35.85 -29.02 47.89
C VAL A 441 35.50 -30.42 48.40
N ILE A 442 34.22 -30.71 48.68
CA ILE A 442 33.79 -32.05 49.10
C ILE A 442 34.05 -33.09 48.00
N LEU A 443 33.70 -32.79 46.76
CA LEU A 443 33.93 -33.69 45.62
C LEU A 443 35.41 -33.93 45.36
N SER A 444 36.26 -32.90 45.46
CA SER A 444 37.71 -33.05 45.31
C SER A 444 38.31 -33.87 46.45
N VAL A 445 37.87 -33.67 47.69
CA VAL A 445 38.28 -34.52 48.83
C VAL A 445 37.78 -35.96 48.65
N PHE A 446 36.56 -36.16 48.16
CA PHE A 446 36.01 -37.50 47.87
C PHE A 446 36.73 -38.21 46.72
N LEU A 447 37.10 -37.48 45.66
CA LEU A 447 37.92 -37.99 44.55
C LEU A 447 39.33 -38.32 45.02
N LEU A 448 39.97 -37.45 45.79
CA LEU A 448 41.30 -37.70 46.33
C LEU A 448 41.30 -38.89 47.31
N THR A 449 40.25 -39.06 48.11
CA THR A 449 40.12 -40.20 49.03
C THR A 449 39.74 -41.50 48.32
N SER A 450 38.92 -41.46 47.26
CA SER A 450 38.61 -42.65 46.44
C SER A 450 39.81 -43.11 45.61
N ILE A 451 40.59 -42.19 45.04
CA ILE A 451 41.87 -42.49 44.37
C ILE A 451 42.89 -43.06 45.37
N ARG A 452 42.96 -42.51 46.60
CA ARG A 452 43.81 -43.06 47.67
C ARG A 452 43.36 -44.46 48.11
N ARG A 453 42.05 -44.74 48.19
CA ARG A 453 41.50 -46.07 48.51
C ARG A 453 41.75 -47.10 47.40
N LEU A 454 41.66 -46.70 46.13
CA LEU A 454 41.99 -47.56 44.99
C LEU A 454 43.48 -47.91 44.93
N ARG A 455 44.36 -46.99 45.32
CA ARG A 455 45.81 -47.24 45.44
C ARG A 455 46.23 -48.04 46.68
N ALA A 456 45.37 -48.15 47.70
CA ALA A 456 45.65 -48.93 48.91
C ALA A 456 45.18 -50.40 48.82
N ASN A 457 44.36 -50.72 47.81
CA ASN A 457 43.86 -52.07 47.51
C ASN A 457 44.59 -52.74 46.32
N GLN A 458 45.65 -52.10 45.80
CA GLN A 458 46.68 -52.70 44.96
C GLN A 458 47.92 -52.88 45.82
#